data_AF-A0A434I5V2-F1
#
_entry.id   AF-A0A434I5V2-F1
#
_cell.length_a   1.000
_cell.length_b   1.000
_cell.length_c   1.000
_cell.angle_alpha   90.00
_cell.angle_beta   90.00
_cell.angle_gamma   90.00
#
_symmetry.space_group_name_H-M   'P 1'
#
loop_
_entity.id
_entity.type
_entity.pdbx_description
1 polymer ?
#
loop_
_entity_poly.entity_id
_entity_poly.type
_entity_poly.pdbx_seq_one_letter_code
_entity_poly.pdbx_strand_id
1 'polypeptide(L)'
;CHAWLSLCAEVPRDEKMARIQRVIHARMRSNLLSGLHGLASPADADDIALGVTALIDGLWLRLGLQPGSVSREQAVRQVKNYVAGRLALRELATTGA
;
A
#
# COMPACT_ATOMS: atom_id res chain seq x y z
N CYS A 1 -12.82 9.24 4.52
CA CYS A 1 -12.19 8.01 5.06
C CYS A 1 -13.19 7.03 5.67
N HIS A 2 -14.37 7.48 6.13
CA HIS A 2 -15.34 6.62 6.82
C HIS A 2 -15.75 5.35 6.05
N ALA A 3 -15.97 5.43 4.74
CA ALA A 3 -16.35 4.26 3.95
C ALA A 3 -15.31 3.11 4.00
N TRP A 4 -14.01 3.42 3.97
CA TRP A 4 -12.95 2.42 4.06
C TRP A 4 -12.91 1.77 5.45
N LEU A 5 -13.01 2.58 6.51
CA LEU A 5 -13.06 2.09 7.88
C LEU A 5 -14.26 1.19 8.14
N SER A 6 -15.45 1.60 7.70
CA SER A 6 -16.66 0.81 7.81
C SER A 6 -16.53 -0.51 7.05
N LEU A 7 -15.99 -0.49 5.83
CA LEU A 7 -15.72 -1.71 5.08
C LEU A 7 -14.80 -2.65 5.87
N CYS A 8 -13.64 -2.16 6.33
CA CYS A 8 -12.67 -2.95 7.08
C CYS A 8 -13.25 -3.53 8.38
N ALA A 9 -14.13 -2.80 9.08
CA ALA A 9 -14.77 -3.26 10.31
C ALA A 9 -15.84 -4.36 10.06
N GLU A 10 -16.45 -4.37 8.87
CA GLU A 10 -17.48 -5.36 8.49
C GLU A 10 -16.90 -6.61 7.82
N VAL A 11 -15.73 -6.52 7.17
CA VAL A 11 -15.07 -7.65 6.49
C VAL A 11 -15.00 -8.95 7.30
N PRO A 12 -14.65 -8.95 8.60
CA PRO A 12 -14.55 -10.20 9.37
C PRO A 12 -15.90 -10.91 9.59
N ARG A 13 -17.02 -10.22 9.36
CA ARG A 13 -18.39 -10.66 9.68
C ARG A 13 -19.30 -10.78 8.46
N ASP A 14 -18.92 -10.22 7.32
CA ASP A 14 -19.72 -10.23 6.08
C ASP A 14 -18.87 -10.72 4.88
N GLU A 15 -19.26 -11.88 4.32
CA GLU A 15 -18.57 -12.50 3.18
C GLU A 15 -18.60 -11.66 1.90
N LYS A 16 -19.67 -10.88 1.68
CA LYS A 16 -19.78 -9.97 0.53
C LYS A 16 -18.77 -8.83 0.68
N MET A 17 -18.65 -8.27 1.88
CA MET A 17 -17.64 -7.25 2.18
C MET A 17 -16.22 -7.80 2.04
N ALA A 18 -15.97 -9.02 2.54
CA ALA A 18 -14.69 -9.71 2.35
C ALA A 18 -14.34 -9.92 0.88
N ARG A 19 -15.33 -10.29 0.04
CA ARG A 19 -15.15 -10.39 -1.42
C ARG A 19 -14.79 -9.05 -2.05
N ILE A 20 -15.46 -7.97 -1.66
CA ILE A 20 -15.16 -6.62 -2.16
C ILE A 20 -13.74 -6.22 -1.78
N GLN A 21 -13.34 -6.37 -0.52
CA GLN A 21 -11.99 -6.03 -0.07
C GLN A 21 -10.92 -6.83 -0.82
N ARG A 22 -11.15 -8.13 -1.04
CA ARG A 22 -10.23 -8.98 -1.82
C ARG A 22 -10.05 -8.46 -3.25
N VAL A 23 -11.11 -8.02 -3.91
CA VAL A 23 -11.02 -7.43 -5.26
C VAL A 23 -10.28 -6.10 -5.24
N ILE A 24 -10.52 -5.25 -4.23
CA ILE A 24 -9.83 -3.97 -4.08
C ILE A 24 -8.33 -4.19 -3.89
N HIS A 25 -7.92 -5.07 -2.97
CA HIS A 25 -6.51 -5.38 -2.74
C HIS A 25 -5.86 -6.05 -3.95
N ALA A 26 -6.56 -6.95 -4.65
CA ALA A 26 -6.04 -7.57 -5.87
C ALA A 26 -5.77 -6.54 -6.97
N ARG A 27 -6.71 -5.59 -7.18
CA ARG A 27 -6.52 -4.48 -8.14
C ARG A 27 -5.39 -3.56 -7.73
N MET A 28 -5.31 -3.21 -6.44
CA MET A 28 -4.22 -2.38 -5.92
C MET A 28 -2.86 -3.04 -6.16
N ARG A 29 -2.72 -4.32 -5.80
CA ARG A 29 -1.50 -5.09 -6.06
C ARG A 29 -1.16 -5.11 -7.56
N SER A 30 -2.12 -5.43 -8.43
CA SER A 30 -1.86 -5.48 -9.87
C SER A 30 -1.39 -4.14 -10.44
N ASN A 31 -1.98 -3.03 -10.00
CA ASN A 31 -1.57 -1.70 -10.43
C ASN A 31 -0.16 -1.36 -9.94
N LEU A 32 0.16 -1.70 -8.69
CA LEU A 32 1.49 -1.49 -8.13
C LEU A 32 2.56 -2.31 -8.85
N LEU A 33 2.29 -3.59 -9.10
CA LEU A 33 3.21 -4.46 -9.84
C LEU A 33 3.43 -3.97 -11.27
N SER A 34 2.38 -3.47 -11.93
CA SER A 34 2.53 -2.85 -13.25
C SER A 34 3.46 -1.64 -13.22
N GLY A 35 3.37 -0.79 -12.20
CA GLY A 35 4.26 0.37 -12.03
C GLY A 35 5.69 0.02 -11.59
N LEU A 36 5.88 -1.12 -10.94
CA LEU A 36 7.19 -1.62 -10.49
C LEU A 36 7.89 -2.49 -11.56
N HIS A 37 7.21 -2.82 -12.64
CA HIS A 37 7.76 -3.61 -13.73
C HIS A 37 9.00 -2.93 -14.33
N GLY A 38 10.12 -3.66 -14.38
CA GLY A 38 11.41 -3.15 -14.87
C GLY A 38 12.20 -2.31 -13.87
N LEU A 39 11.64 -2.03 -12.68
CA LEU A 39 12.32 -1.32 -11.60
C LEU A 39 12.80 -2.25 -10.48
N ALA A 40 12.19 -3.43 -10.36
CA ALA A 40 12.51 -4.42 -9.33
C ALA A 40 12.34 -5.84 -9.87
N SER A 41 12.99 -6.81 -9.20
CA SER A 41 12.72 -8.23 -9.43
C SER A 41 11.26 -8.56 -9.07
N PRO A 42 10.66 -9.64 -9.62
CA PRO A 42 9.28 -9.99 -9.29
C PRO A 42 9.02 -10.16 -7.78
N ALA A 43 9.97 -10.78 -7.06
CA ALA A 43 9.86 -10.97 -5.62
C ALA A 43 9.92 -9.64 -4.84
N ASP A 44 10.82 -8.74 -5.24
CA ASP A 44 10.93 -7.42 -4.61
C ASP A 44 9.73 -6.52 -4.94
N ALA A 45 9.24 -6.57 -6.18
CA ALA A 45 8.05 -5.85 -6.59
C ALA A 45 6.84 -6.26 -5.76
N ASP A 46 6.71 -7.56 -5.47
CA ASP A 46 5.66 -8.09 -4.60
C ASP A 46 5.76 -7.58 -3.16
N ASP A 47 6.96 -7.61 -2.58
CA ASP A 47 7.15 -7.13 -1.21
C ASP A 47 6.98 -5.60 -1.09
N ILE A 48 7.41 -4.84 -2.11
CA ILE A 48 7.14 -3.40 -2.19
C ILE A 48 5.64 -3.15 -2.31
N ALA A 49 4.93 -3.87 -3.17
CA ALA A 49 3.49 -3.71 -3.36
C ALA A 49 2.70 -4.01 -2.07
N LEU A 50 3.10 -5.04 -1.33
CA LEU A 50 2.52 -5.35 -0.02
C LEU A 50 2.75 -4.20 0.97
N GLY A 51 3.98 -3.70 1.08
CA GLY A 51 4.29 -2.59 1.99
C GLY A 51 3.58 -1.28 1.63
N VAL A 52 3.44 -0.97 0.35
CA VAL A 52 2.65 0.19 -0.11
C VAL A 52 1.18 0.04 0.27
N THR A 53 0.59 -1.14 0.07
CA THR A 53 -0.81 -1.42 0.43
C THR A 53 -1.03 -1.24 1.93
N ALA A 54 -0.15 -1.83 2.76
CA ALA A 54 -0.21 -1.69 4.22
C ALA A 54 -0.05 -0.23 4.69
N LEU A 55 0.83 0.55 4.05
CA LEU A 55 0.98 1.98 4.32
C LEU A 55 -0.30 2.75 3.99
N ILE A 56 -0.91 2.48 2.83
CA ILE A 56 -2.17 3.11 2.42
C ILE A 56 -3.25 2.83 3.48
N ASP A 57 -3.41 1.56 3.90
CA ASP A 57 -4.38 1.17 4.92
C ASP A 57 -4.17 1.90 6.25
N GLY A 58 -2.92 1.97 6.72
CA GLY A 58 -2.56 2.67 7.94
C GLY A 58 -2.81 4.18 7.88
N LEU A 59 -2.56 4.81 6.73
CA LEU A 59 -2.83 6.24 6.50
C LEU A 59 -4.34 6.52 6.51
N TRP A 60 -5.14 5.67 5.86
CA TRP A 60 -6.60 5.77 5.89
C TRP A 60 -7.16 5.56 7.29
N LEU A 61 -6.62 4.59 8.04
CA LEU A 61 -7.00 4.31 9.41
C LEU A 61 -6.76 5.52 10.31
N ARG A 62 -5.54 6.07 10.27
CA ARG A 62 -5.15 7.24 11.04
C ARG A 62 -6.06 8.45 10.74
N LEU A 63 -6.28 8.75 9.46
CA LEU A 63 -7.11 9.88 9.05
C LEU A 63 -8.59 9.68 9.42
N GLY A 64 -9.09 8.45 9.39
CA GLY A 64 -10.48 8.16 9.76
C GLY A 64 -10.73 8.15 11.27
N LEU A 65 -9.72 7.80 12.09
CA LEU A 65 -9.80 7.89 13.55
C LEU A 65 -9.66 9.32 14.07
N GLN A 66 -8.80 10.12 13.42
CA GLN A 66 -8.57 11.51 13.80
C GLN A 66 -8.51 12.39 12.54
N PRO A 67 -9.57 13.15 12.22
CA PRO A 67 -9.56 14.10 11.13
C PRO A 67 -8.40 15.09 11.26
N GLY A 68 -7.67 15.33 10.16
CA GLY A 68 -6.51 16.23 10.15
C GLY A 68 -5.20 15.63 10.67
N SER A 69 -5.18 14.37 11.12
CA SER A 69 -3.95 13.70 11.60
C SER A 69 -2.88 13.49 10.52
N VAL A 70 -3.27 13.48 9.25
CA VAL A 70 -2.38 13.37 8.09
C VAL A 70 -2.94 14.22 6.95
N SER A 71 -2.10 15.09 6.39
CA SER A 71 -2.41 15.82 5.15
C SER A 71 -2.25 14.91 3.93
N ARG A 72 -2.93 15.25 2.83
CA ARG A 72 -2.79 14.54 1.55
C ARG A 72 -1.33 14.49 1.08
N GLU A 73 -0.63 15.61 1.21
CA GLU A 73 0.77 15.78 0.81
C GLU A 73 1.70 14.91 1.66
N GLN A 74 1.44 14.83 2.97
CA GLN A 74 2.16 13.95 3.88
C GLN A 74 1.94 12.48 3.49
N ALA A 75 0.69 12.06 3.27
CA ALA A 75 0.37 10.69 2.87
C ALA A 75 1.08 10.28 1.56
N VAL A 76 0.99 11.13 0.53
CA VAL A 76 1.65 10.88 -0.76
C VAL A 76 3.17 10.81 -0.58
N ARG A 77 3.75 11.72 0.20
CA ARG A 77 5.20 11.73 0.47
C ARG A 77 5.65 10.46 1.19
N GLN A 78 4.89 9.97 2.18
CA GLN A 78 5.23 8.73 2.90
C GLN A 78 5.30 7.52 1.96
N VAL A 79 4.28 7.36 1.11
CA VAL A 79 4.26 6.25 0.14
C VAL A 79 5.40 6.36 -0.86
N LYS A 80 5.68 7.57 -1.39
CA LYS A 80 6.79 7.80 -2.33
C LYS A 80 8.15 7.51 -1.70
N ASN A 81 8.38 8.00 -0.48
CA ASN A 81 9.64 7.79 0.24
C ASN A 81 9.88 6.31 0.53
N TYR A 82 8.82 5.57 0.90
CA TYR A 82 8.91 4.12 1.08
C TYR A 82 9.36 3.43 -0.21
N VAL A 83 8.69 3.69 -1.35
CA VAL A 83 9.05 3.08 -2.64
C VAL A 83 10.48 3.44 -3.04
N ALA A 84 10.84 4.73 -2.98
CA ALA A 84 12.18 5.19 -3.33
C ALA A 84 13.27 4.54 -2.46
N GLY A 85 13.05 4.47 -1.14
CA GLY A 85 13.99 3.83 -0.21
C GLY A 85 14.15 2.33 -0.48
N ARG A 86 13.05 1.63 -0.78
CA ARG A 86 13.08 0.20 -1.13
C ARG A 86 13.86 -0.07 -2.42
N LEU A 87 13.71 0.78 -3.43
CA LEU A 87 14.45 0.68 -4.69
C LEU A 87 15.93 1.02 -4.51
N ALA A 88 16.26 2.07 -3.75
CA ALA A 88 17.65 2.47 -3.51
C ALA A 88 18.45 1.43 -2.72
N LEU A 89 17.85 0.81 -1.69
CA LEU A 89 18.46 -0.29 -0.94
C LEU A 89 18.81 -1.49 -1.84
N ARG A 90 18.12 -1.66 -2.97
CA ARG A 90 18.40 -2.71 -3.95
C ARG A 90 19.60 -2.37 -4.82
N GLU A 91 19.67 -1.15 -5.35
CA GLU A 91 20.81 -0.68 -6.14
C GLU A 91 22.14 -0.86 -5.38
N LEU A 92 22.12 -0.59 -4.07
CA LEU A 92 23.27 -0.79 -3.19
C LEU A 92 23.63 -2.28 -3.03
N ALA A 93 22.64 -3.15 -2.88
CA ALA A 93 22.85 -4.60 -2.75
C ALA A 93 23.36 -5.24 -4.06
N THR A 94 22.94 -4.72 -5.22
CA THR A 94 23.41 -5.19 -6.54
C THR A 94 24.79 -4.65 -6.92
N THR A 95 25.19 -3.49 -6.40
CA THR A 95 26.50 -2.88 -6.69
C THR A 95 27.61 -3.43 -5.79
N GLY A 96 27.24 -3.96 -4.61
CA GLY A 96 28.17 -4.58 -3.66
C GLY A 96 28.38 -6.09 -3.82
N ALA A 97 27.69 -6.73 -4.77
CA ALA A 97 27.81 -8.16 -5.11
C ALA A 97 28.59 -8.34 -6.41
#